data_AF-A0A357XVS0-F1
#
_entry.id   AF-A0A357XVS0-F1
#
_cell.length_a   1.000
_cell.length_b   1.000
_cell.length_c   1.000
_cell.angle_alpha   90.00
_cell.angle_beta   90.00
_cell.angle_gamma   90.00
#
_symmetry.space_group_name_H-M   'P 1'
#
loop_
_entity.id
_entity.type
_entity.pdbx_description
1 polymer ?
#
loop_
_entity_poly.entity_id
_entity_poly.type
_entity_poly.pdbx_seq_one_letter_code
_entity_poly.pdbx_strand_id
1 'polypeptide(L)'
;MSLLQSINKGKRQSPPRLLIYGLEGIGKSTLASKAPNPIFVPTEDGLDRIACDSFPLCQSFDDMLSCVNTLKTEKHDYGTFVLDSLDWAEKLIFARVCKQFGAINIEKADGGFQRGYEHALTLWEQFIAALRPLREERGMIIILLAHAKVEK
;
A
#
# COMPACT_ATOMS: atom_id res chain seq x y z
N MET A 1 -2.25 2.81 -38.79
CA MET A 1 -2.04 1.44 -38.30
C MET A 1 -3.22 1.06 -37.41
N SER A 2 -3.66 -0.21 -37.42
CA SER A 2 -4.78 -0.66 -36.59
C SER A 2 -4.32 -0.95 -35.17
N LEU A 3 -5.11 -0.56 -34.16
CA LEU A 3 -4.89 -0.92 -32.75
C LEU A 3 -4.79 -2.43 -32.52
N LEU A 4 -5.34 -3.26 -33.41
CA LEU A 4 -5.22 -4.71 -33.33
C LEU A 4 -3.77 -5.20 -33.52
N GLN A 5 -2.93 -4.43 -34.21
CA GLN A 5 -1.52 -4.77 -34.46
C GLN A 5 -0.61 -4.44 -33.26
N SER A 6 -1.05 -3.60 -32.32
CA SER A 6 -0.31 -3.29 -31.08
C SER A 6 -0.67 -4.21 -29.90
N ILE A 7 -1.56 -5.19 -30.12
CA ILE A 7 -1.89 -6.20 -29.11
C ILE A 7 -0.64 -7.03 -28.82
N ASN A 8 -0.20 -6.97 -27.56
CA ASN A 8 0.89 -7.80 -27.08
C ASN A 8 0.39 -9.24 -26.89
N LYS A 9 1.12 -10.21 -27.44
CA LYS A 9 0.82 -11.64 -27.32
C LYS A 9 1.90 -12.32 -26.48
N GLY A 10 1.51 -13.23 -25.58
CA GLY A 10 2.41 -14.01 -24.72
C GLY A 10 2.53 -13.49 -23.28
N LYS A 11 3.34 -14.17 -22.46
CA LYS A 11 3.58 -13.82 -21.05
C LYS A 11 4.52 -12.61 -20.96
N ARG A 12 4.13 -11.60 -20.20
CA ARG A 12 5.03 -10.50 -19.79
C ARG A 12 5.74 -10.88 -18.50
N GLN A 13 7.06 -10.81 -18.49
CA GLN A 13 7.86 -10.98 -17.28
C GLN A 13 7.91 -9.65 -16.51
N SER A 14 6.82 -9.32 -15.83
CA SER A 14 6.81 -8.18 -14.91
C SER A 14 6.40 -8.66 -13.53
N PRO A 15 7.02 -8.15 -12.46
CA PRO A 15 6.64 -8.53 -11.10
C PRO A 15 5.13 -8.34 -10.89
N PRO A 16 4.44 -9.28 -10.22
CA PRO A 16 3.02 -9.14 -9.95
C PRO A 16 2.72 -8.00 -8.97
N ARG A 17 1.47 -7.52 -9.02
CA ARG A 17 0.83 -6.73 -7.96
C ARG A 17 -0.30 -7.57 -7.40
N LEU A 18 -0.28 -7.85 -6.10
CA LEU A 18 -1.19 -8.76 -5.43
C LEU A 18 -1.91 -8.02 -4.31
N LEU A 19 -3.23 -8.21 -4.23
CA LEU A 19 -4.04 -7.85 -3.07
C LEU A 19 -4.46 -9.16 -2.39
N ILE A 20 -4.11 -9.32 -1.12
CA ILE A 20 -4.51 -10.47 -0.31
C ILE A 20 -5.52 -9.95 0.72
N TYR A 21 -6.78 -10.26 0.48
CA TYR A 21 -7.91 -9.81 1.28
C TYR A 21 -8.57 -10.98 2.00
N GLY A 22 -8.82 -10.84 3.29
CA GLY A 22 -9.53 -11.85 4.07
C GLY A 22 -9.50 -11.57 5.57
N LEU A 23 -10.10 -12.47 6.34
CA LEU A 23 -10.25 -12.30 7.79
C LEU A 23 -8.90 -12.22 8.51
N GLU A 24 -8.93 -11.75 9.75
CA GLU A 24 -7.77 -11.82 10.64
C GLU A 24 -7.38 -13.29 10.91
N GLY A 25 -6.08 -13.55 11.11
CA GLY A 25 -5.59 -14.89 11.46
C GLY A 25 -5.54 -15.93 10.33
N ILE A 26 -6.00 -15.62 9.10
CA ILE A 26 -5.96 -16.58 7.98
C ILE A 26 -4.55 -16.81 7.39
N GLY A 27 -3.53 -16.12 7.90
CA GLY A 27 -2.14 -16.26 7.45
C GLY A 27 -1.71 -15.33 6.31
N LYS A 28 -2.35 -14.16 6.12
CA LYS A 28 -2.01 -13.18 5.07
C LYS A 28 -0.55 -12.72 5.15
N SER A 29 -0.13 -12.25 6.33
CA SER A 29 1.23 -11.77 6.56
C SER A 29 2.25 -12.90 6.50
N THR A 30 1.89 -14.11 6.96
CA THR A 30 2.71 -15.32 6.79
C THR A 30 2.91 -15.68 5.32
N LEU A 31 1.87 -15.56 4.48
CA LEU A 31 1.97 -15.80 3.04
C LEU A 31 2.88 -14.76 2.38
N ALA A 32 2.72 -13.48 2.73
CA ALA A 32 3.57 -12.40 2.22
C ALA A 32 5.04 -12.55 2.65
N SER A 33 5.30 -13.07 3.86
CA SER A 33 6.66 -13.30 4.37
C SER A 33 7.42 -14.41 3.64
N LYS A 34 6.74 -15.19 2.78
CA LYS A 34 7.35 -16.21 1.92
C LYS A 34 7.68 -15.71 0.51
N ALA A 35 7.37 -14.44 0.21
CA ALA A 35 7.77 -13.84 -1.05
C ALA A 35 9.30 -13.65 -1.14
N PRO A 36 9.87 -13.49 -2.34
CA PRO A 36 11.32 -13.23 -2.50
C PRO A 36 11.76 -11.95 -1.77
N ASN A 37 12.70 -12.09 -0.82
CA ASN A 37 13.29 -11.02 0.01
C ASN A 37 12.28 -9.91 0.38
N PRO A 38 11.28 -10.21 1.24
CA PRO A 38 10.21 -9.27 1.54
C PRO A 38 10.64 -8.23 2.56
N ILE A 39 10.16 -7.00 2.37
CA ILE A 39 10.24 -5.91 3.34
C ILE A 39 8.83 -5.39 3.62
N PHE A 40 8.45 -5.40 4.89
CA PHE A 40 7.14 -4.97 5.35
C PHE A 40 7.13 -3.48 5.68
N VAL A 41 6.05 -2.79 5.28
CA VAL A 41 5.66 -1.45 5.71
C VAL A 41 4.39 -1.60 6.56
N PRO A 42 4.54 -1.70 7.89
CA PRO A 42 3.41 -1.87 8.78
C PRO A 42 2.67 -0.53 8.98
N THR A 43 1.35 -0.58 8.88
CA THR A 43 0.40 0.48 9.28
C THR A 43 -0.50 0.01 10.43
N GLU A 44 -0.42 -1.26 10.80
CA GLU A 44 -1.04 -1.85 11.98
C GLU A 44 -0.01 -2.61 12.81
N ASP A 45 -0.36 -2.87 14.07
CA ASP A 45 0.40 -3.75 14.94
C ASP A 45 -0.06 -5.21 14.69
N GLY A 46 0.89 -6.13 14.45
CA GLY A 46 0.55 -7.50 14.04
C GLY A 46 1.69 -8.36 13.51
N LEU A 47 2.87 -7.78 13.27
CA LEU A 47 4.03 -8.51 12.73
C LEU A 47 4.89 -9.22 13.78
N ASP A 48 4.65 -9.01 15.08
CA ASP A 48 5.46 -9.54 16.19
C ASP A 48 5.74 -11.05 16.15
N ARG A 49 4.87 -11.82 15.51
CA ARG A 49 4.95 -13.30 15.44
C ARG A 49 5.53 -13.83 14.13
N ILE A 50 5.95 -12.94 13.22
CA ILE A 50 6.46 -13.31 11.90
C ILE A 50 7.91 -12.86 11.80
N ALA A 51 8.81 -13.82 11.55
CA ALA A 51 10.21 -13.51 11.27
C ALA A 51 10.31 -12.90 9.85
N CYS A 52 10.29 -11.56 9.78
CA CYS A 52 10.46 -10.80 8.56
C CYS A 52 11.10 -9.44 8.82
N ASP A 53 11.78 -8.90 7.82
CA ASP A 53 12.27 -7.53 7.85
C ASP A 53 11.08 -6.56 7.72
N SER A 54 11.08 -5.50 8.52
CA SER A 54 10.05 -4.47 8.50
C SER A 54 10.64 -3.10 8.79
N PHE A 55 10.00 -2.08 8.20
CA PHE A 55 10.15 -0.70 8.66
C PHE A 55 9.45 -0.51 10.02
N PRO A 56 9.76 0.57 10.76
CA PRO A 56 8.96 0.97 11.90
C PRO A 56 7.48 1.17 11.53
N LEU A 57 6.60 1.00 12.52
CA LEU A 57 5.16 1.23 12.37
C LEU A 57 4.88 2.65 11.86
N CYS A 58 4.24 2.75 10.69
CA CYS A 58 3.84 4.02 10.10
C CYS A 58 2.76 4.67 10.96
N GLN A 59 2.99 5.92 11.39
CA GLN A 59 2.03 6.71 12.15
C GLN A 59 1.38 7.81 11.32
N SER A 60 1.83 7.97 10.07
CA SER A 60 1.31 8.97 9.14
C SER A 60 1.40 8.51 7.70
N PHE A 61 0.64 9.18 6.83
CA PHE A 61 0.75 8.99 5.38
C PHE A 61 2.15 9.34 4.85
N ASP A 62 2.79 10.34 5.46
CA ASP A 62 4.14 10.77 5.07
C ASP A 62 5.19 9.69 5.43
N ASP A 63 5.00 8.93 6.51
CA ASP A 63 5.86 7.78 6.83
C ASP A 63 5.75 6.68 5.77
N MET A 64 4.53 6.39 5.30
CA MET A 64 4.31 5.41 4.23
C MET A 64 5.04 5.82 2.95
N LEU A 65 4.91 7.09 2.54
CA LEU A 65 5.62 7.62 1.38
C LEU A 65 7.14 7.63 1.58
N SER A 66 7.61 7.87 2.79
CA SER A 66 9.03 7.82 3.13
C SER A 66 9.59 6.41 2.96
N CYS A 67 8.90 5.38 3.43
CA CYS A 67 9.29 3.98 3.22
C CYS A 67 9.38 3.64 1.72
N VAL A 68 8.37 4.05 0.93
CA VAL A 68 8.38 3.85 -0.52
C VAL A 68 9.55 4.59 -1.18
N ASN A 69 9.84 5.82 -0.75
CA ASN A 69 10.95 6.61 -1.29
C ASN A 69 12.33 6.02 -0.91
N THR A 70 12.50 5.51 0.30
CA THR A 70 13.70 4.78 0.72
C THR A 70 13.95 3.58 -0.19
N LEU A 71 12.95 2.72 -0.42
CA LEU A 71 13.07 1.59 -1.34
C LEU A 71 13.27 2.02 -2.80
N LYS A 72 12.77 3.19 -3.16
CA LYS A 72 12.99 3.72 -4.50
C LYS A 72 14.43 4.21 -4.68
N THR A 73 15.05 4.81 -3.68
CA THR A 73 16.28 5.62 -3.86
C THR A 73 17.54 4.98 -3.29
N GLU A 74 17.42 4.22 -2.20
CA GLU A 74 18.56 3.60 -1.53
C GLU A 74 18.93 2.26 -2.14
N LYS A 75 20.16 1.81 -1.90
CA LYS A 75 20.66 0.52 -2.38
C LYS A 75 20.24 -0.58 -1.40
N HIS A 76 19.55 -1.60 -1.90
CA HIS A 76 19.12 -2.77 -1.13
C HIS A 76 18.88 -3.98 -2.05
N ASP A 77 18.70 -5.16 -1.43
CA ASP A 77 18.45 -6.43 -2.14
C ASP A 77 17.01 -6.96 -1.96
N TYR A 78 16.10 -6.15 -1.39
CA TYR A 78 14.68 -6.49 -1.25
C TYR A 78 13.99 -6.67 -2.61
N GLY A 79 13.24 -7.78 -2.74
CA GLY A 79 12.53 -8.18 -3.94
C GLY A 79 11.02 -8.03 -3.86
N THR A 80 10.47 -7.81 -2.65
CA THR A 80 9.02 -7.68 -2.44
C THR A 80 8.71 -6.56 -1.45
N PHE A 81 7.87 -5.61 -1.85
CA PHE A 81 7.24 -4.65 -0.97
C PHE A 81 5.94 -5.23 -0.42
N VAL A 82 5.74 -5.18 0.89
CA VAL A 82 4.51 -5.61 1.55
C VAL A 82 3.92 -4.47 2.37
N LEU A 83 2.69 -4.04 2.10
CA LEU A 83 1.94 -3.13 2.97
C LEU A 83 0.99 -3.93 3.86
N ASP A 84 1.11 -3.79 5.18
CA ASP A 84 0.29 -4.48 6.17
C ASP A 84 -0.29 -3.49 7.19
N SER A 85 -1.51 -2.99 7.05
CA SER A 85 -2.55 -3.33 6.08
C SER A 85 -3.23 -2.09 5.47
N LEU A 86 -3.96 -2.27 4.37
CA LEU A 86 -4.64 -1.19 3.65
C LEU A 86 -5.73 -0.50 4.48
N ASP A 87 -6.43 -1.23 5.35
CA ASP A 87 -7.51 -0.69 6.18
C ASP A 87 -6.98 0.32 7.21
N TRP A 88 -5.77 0.08 7.73
CA TRP A 88 -5.11 1.04 8.60
C TRP A 88 -4.41 2.15 7.83
N ALA A 89 -3.88 1.86 6.63
CA ALA A 89 -3.38 2.89 5.73
C ALA A 89 -4.48 3.91 5.38
N GLU A 90 -5.73 3.48 5.20
CA GLU A 90 -6.88 4.36 5.01
C GLU A 90 -7.05 5.37 6.15
N LYS A 91 -6.92 4.91 7.40
CA LYS A 91 -7.02 5.79 8.57
C LYS A 91 -5.90 6.84 8.57
N LEU A 92 -4.68 6.47 8.18
CA LEU A 92 -3.55 7.41 8.06
C LEU A 92 -3.80 8.46 6.96
N ILE A 93 -4.39 8.04 5.84
CA ILE A 93 -4.82 8.92 4.76
C ILE A 93 -5.90 9.88 5.24
N PHE A 94 -6.94 9.40 5.92
CA PHE A 94 -8.00 10.25 6.47
C PHE A 94 -7.44 11.22 7.50
N ALA A 95 -6.54 10.78 8.38
CA ALA A 95 -5.87 11.67 9.33
C ALA A 95 -5.08 12.78 8.61
N ARG A 96 -4.40 12.47 7.50
CA ARG A 96 -3.68 13.44 6.69
C ARG A 96 -4.60 14.47 6.02
N VAL A 97 -5.79 14.07 5.56
CA VAL A 97 -6.83 14.97 5.04
C VAL A 97 -7.39 15.85 6.16
N CYS A 98 -7.78 15.26 7.29
CA CYS A 98 -8.30 15.99 8.44
C CYS A 98 -7.32 17.06 8.92
N LYS A 99 -6.03 16.71 9.02
CA LYS A 99 -4.96 17.64 9.39
C LYS A 99 -4.84 18.81 8.40
N GLN A 100 -5.00 18.57 7.11
CA GLN A 100 -4.91 19.60 6.07
C GLN A 100 -6.02 20.64 6.18
N PHE A 101 -7.25 20.22 6.50
CA PHE A 101 -8.42 21.09 6.57
C PHE A 101 -8.80 21.50 8.00
N GLY A 102 -8.00 21.13 9.01
CA GLY A 102 -8.33 21.38 10.41
C GLY A 102 -9.63 20.71 10.86
N ALA A 103 -10.00 19.59 10.25
CA ALA A 103 -11.25 18.90 10.52
C ALA A 103 -11.09 17.81 11.59
N ILE A 104 -12.14 17.62 12.40
CA ILE A 104 -12.16 16.59 13.44
C ILE A 104 -12.32 15.16 12.90
N ASN A 105 -12.87 15.03 11.68
CA ASN A 105 -13.08 13.77 10.99
C ASN A 105 -13.21 14.00 9.48
N ILE A 106 -13.18 12.90 8.72
CA ILE A 106 -13.19 12.95 7.26
C ILE A 106 -14.49 13.55 6.69
N GLU A 107 -15.62 13.34 7.36
CA GLU A 107 -16.93 13.85 6.93
C GLU A 107 -17.07 15.37 7.04
N LYS A 108 -16.26 16.01 7.90
CA LYS A 108 -16.23 17.46 8.09
C LYS A 108 -15.08 18.15 7.34
N ALA A 109 -14.19 17.38 6.72
CA ALA A 109 -13.09 17.95 5.95
C ALA A 109 -13.61 18.77 4.76
N ASP A 110 -12.97 19.91 4.51
CA ASP A 110 -13.27 20.84 3.41
C ASP A 110 -14.76 21.23 3.31
N GLY A 111 -15.38 21.52 4.47
CA GLY A 111 -16.79 21.92 4.54
C GLY A 111 -17.81 20.78 4.45
N GLY A 112 -17.36 19.52 4.37
CA GLY A 112 -18.18 18.32 4.40
C GLY A 112 -18.72 17.88 3.04
N PHE A 113 -19.92 17.30 2.98
CA PHE A 113 -20.55 16.82 1.73
C PHE A 113 -19.64 15.91 0.88
N GLN A 114 -19.05 14.91 1.52
CA GLN A 114 -18.14 13.93 0.91
C GLN A 114 -16.79 14.48 0.40
N ARG A 115 -16.52 15.79 0.49
CA ARG A 115 -15.25 16.39 0.04
C ARG A 115 -14.02 15.75 0.66
N GLY A 116 -14.06 15.40 1.94
CA GLY A 116 -12.96 14.68 2.60
C GLY A 116 -12.58 13.38 1.89
N TYR A 117 -13.57 12.62 1.41
CA TYR A 117 -13.31 11.38 0.67
C TYR A 117 -12.74 11.65 -0.73
N GLU A 118 -13.15 12.73 -1.41
CA GLU A 118 -12.53 13.17 -2.66
C GLU A 118 -11.04 13.46 -2.47
N HIS A 119 -10.68 14.19 -1.40
CA HIS A 119 -9.27 14.45 -1.06
C HIS A 119 -8.51 13.18 -0.68
N ALA A 120 -9.16 12.24 0.02
CA ALA A 120 -8.55 10.95 0.34
C ALA A 120 -8.23 10.13 -0.93
N LEU A 121 -9.10 10.18 -1.96
CA LEU A 121 -8.83 9.54 -3.25
C LEU A 121 -7.56 10.08 -3.90
N THR A 122 -7.32 11.40 -3.86
CA THR A 122 -6.08 11.99 -4.38
C THR A 122 -4.84 11.43 -3.67
N LEU A 123 -4.89 11.25 -2.35
CA LEU A 123 -3.79 10.66 -1.59
C LEU A 123 -3.61 9.16 -1.91
N TRP A 124 -4.69 8.42 -2.11
CA TRP A 124 -4.62 7.03 -2.59
C TRP A 124 -3.96 6.94 -3.98
N GLU A 125 -4.35 7.81 -4.92
CA GLU A 125 -3.74 7.89 -6.24
C GLU A 125 -2.25 8.20 -6.15
N GLN A 126 -1.87 9.13 -5.27
CA GLN A 126 -0.47 9.46 -5.00
C GLN A 126 0.31 8.25 -4.47
N PHE A 127 -0.23 7.52 -3.50
CA PHE A 127 0.43 6.34 -2.94
C PHE A 127 0.57 5.21 -3.98
N ILE A 128 -0.51 4.87 -4.69
CA ILE A 128 -0.48 3.87 -5.77
C ILE A 128 0.50 4.28 -6.88
N ALA A 129 0.59 5.58 -7.18
CA ALA A 129 1.57 6.10 -8.11
C ALA A 129 3.01 5.90 -7.65
N ALA A 130 3.27 6.12 -6.36
CA ALA A 130 4.59 5.93 -5.77
C ALA A 130 5.06 4.46 -5.79
N LEU A 131 4.15 3.49 -5.80
CA LEU A 131 4.48 2.07 -5.93
C LEU A 131 4.88 1.64 -7.36
N ARG A 132 4.54 2.42 -8.39
CA ARG A 132 4.86 2.07 -9.79
C ARG A 132 6.37 1.95 -10.03
N PRO A 133 7.22 2.92 -9.66
CA PRO A 133 8.67 2.80 -9.79
C PRO A 133 9.28 1.59 -9.07
N LEU A 134 8.78 1.22 -7.89
CA LEU A 134 9.26 0.03 -7.17
C LEU A 134 9.11 -1.22 -8.04
N ARG A 135 7.98 -1.33 -8.75
CA ARG A 135 7.72 -2.46 -9.64
C ARG A 135 8.48 -2.37 -10.97
N GLU A 136 8.45 -1.20 -11.60
CA GLU A 136 8.91 -1.02 -12.99
C GLU A 136 10.42 -0.80 -13.08
N GLU A 137 11.01 -0.08 -12.13
CA GLU A 137 12.43 0.28 -12.11
C GLU A 137 13.24 -0.60 -11.16
N ARG A 138 12.67 -0.98 -10.00
CA ARG A 138 13.34 -1.85 -9.01
C ARG A 138 12.98 -3.33 -9.15
N GLY A 139 12.04 -3.68 -10.01
CA GLY A 139 11.66 -5.08 -10.23
C GLY A 139 11.00 -5.74 -9.02
N MET A 140 10.46 -4.96 -8.08
CA MET A 140 9.87 -5.49 -6.85
C MET A 140 8.45 -6.02 -7.08
N ILE A 141 8.12 -7.12 -6.42
CA ILE A 141 6.75 -7.58 -6.25
C ILE A 141 6.04 -6.62 -5.28
N ILE A 142 4.78 -6.29 -5.57
CA ILE A 142 3.96 -5.47 -4.66
C ILE A 142 2.87 -6.36 -4.07
N ILE A 143 2.87 -6.51 -2.75
CA ILE A 143 1.81 -7.22 -2.00
C ILE A 143 1.12 -6.21 -1.09
N LEU A 144 -0.20 -6.13 -1.20
CA LEU A 144 -1.04 -5.31 -0.33
C LEU A 144 -1.93 -6.25 0.48
N LEU A 145 -1.91 -6.11 1.80
CA LEU A 145 -2.73 -6.90 2.71
C LEU A 145 -3.95 -6.08 3.15
N ALA A 146 -5.10 -6.73 3.28
CA ALA A 146 -6.33 -6.08 3.73
C ALA A 146 -7.22 -7.05 4.53
N HIS A 147 -7.95 -6.48 5.49
CA HIS A 147 -8.84 -7.17 6.40
C HIS A 147 -10.27 -7.17 5.87
N ALA A 148 -10.83 -8.36 5.75
CA ALA A 148 -12.26 -8.47 5.51
C ALA A 148 -13.04 -8.12 6.78
N LYS A 149 -13.87 -7.08 6.69
CA LYS A 149 -14.87 -6.79 7.71
C LYS A 149 -16.13 -7.56 7.39
N VAL A 150 -16.50 -8.51 8.25
CA VAL A 150 -17.80 -9.20 8.14
C VAL A 150 -18.82 -8.31 8.83
N GLU A 151 -19.67 -7.65 8.04
CA GLU A 151 -20.86 -6.98 8.55
C GLU A 151 -22.01 -7.99 8.60
N LYS A 152 -22.74 -8.01 9.72
CA LYS A 152 -23.97 -8.80 9.90
C LYS A 152 -25.19 -7.92 9.68
#